data_AF-A0A2E7U422-F1
#
_entry.id   AF-A0A2E7U422-F1
#
_cell.length_a   1.000
_cell.length_b   1.000
_cell.length_c   1.000
_cell.angle_alpha   90.00
_cell.angle_beta   90.00
_cell.angle_gamma   90.00
#
_symmetry.space_group_name_H-M   'P 1'
#
loop_
_entity.id
_entity.type
_entity.pdbx_description
1 polymer ?
#
loop_
_entity_poly.entity_id
_entity_poly.type
_entity_poly.pdbx_seq_one_letter_code
_entity_poly.pdbx_strand_id
1 'polypeptide(L)'
;MPRSVIETVESHFQLEANIGGYEAESEAADEIAIAYEHVSRLLGTTAFNIAFSEHATASFVAALSSIPFVPGDVVLTTVNDYVSNQIQYLALAQRFGVQVVRAPEAPEGGVDLVEIEALIHRLRPKLVAVTH
;
A
#
# COMPACT_ATOMS: atom_id res chain seq x y z
N MET A 1 3.66 -20.97 5.70
CA MET A 1 4.77 -20.69 4.77
C MET A 1 5.27 -22.00 4.19
N PRO A 2 5.47 -22.12 2.87
CA PRO A 2 6.15 -23.27 2.25
C PRO A 2 7.60 -23.39 2.74
N ARG A 3 8.14 -24.61 2.76
CA ARG A 3 9.51 -24.87 3.23
C ARG A 3 10.58 -24.09 2.44
N SER A 4 10.43 -24.03 1.12
CA SER A 4 11.36 -23.29 0.24
C SER A 4 11.48 -21.81 0.60
N VAL A 5 10.40 -21.18 1.07
CA VAL A 5 10.41 -19.78 1.52
C VAL A 5 11.24 -19.64 2.79
N ILE A 6 11.05 -20.54 3.76
CA ILE A 6 11.77 -20.52 5.04
C ILE A 6 13.26 -20.71 4.79
N GLU A 7 13.64 -21.73 4.01
CA GLU A 7 15.03 -22.04 3.70
C GLU A 7 15.75 -20.89 2.97
N THR A 8 15.06 -20.19 2.06
CA THR A 8 15.63 -19.03 1.35
C THR A 8 15.92 -17.88 2.31
N VAL A 9 14.96 -17.55 3.19
CA VAL A 9 15.11 -16.46 4.17
C VAL A 9 16.21 -16.80 5.19
N GLU A 10 16.23 -18.03 5.71
CA GLU A 10 17.28 -18.47 6.64
C GLU A 10 18.67 -18.44 5.99
N SER A 11 18.77 -18.83 4.72
CA SER A 11 20.04 -18.78 3.98
C SER A 11 20.53 -17.35 3.80
N HIS A 12 19.64 -16.40 3.50
CA HIS A 12 20.01 -14.99 3.39
C HIS A 12 20.43 -14.39 4.74
N PHE A 13 19.72 -14.71 5.83
CA PHE A 13 20.14 -14.29 7.17
C PHE A 13 21.50 -14.85 7.57
N GLN A 14 21.79 -16.10 7.20
CA GLN A 14 23.11 -16.68 7.45
C GLN A 14 24.20 -15.98 6.62
N LEU A 15 23.90 -15.56 5.38
CA LEU A 15 24.80 -14.77 4.56
C LEU A 15 25.09 -13.42 5.22
N GLU A 16 24.07 -12.66 5.59
CA GLU A 16 24.20 -11.38 6.29
C GLU A 16 25.04 -11.51 7.58
N ALA A 17 24.83 -12.58 8.35
CA ALA A 17 25.58 -12.84 9.57
C ALA A 17 27.07 -13.14 9.33
N ASN A 18 27.42 -13.67 8.16
CA ASN A 18 28.79 -14.05 7.81
C ASN A 18 29.59 -12.90 7.21
N ILE A 19 28.98 -12.10 6.33
CA ILE A 19 29.70 -11.09 5.53
C ILE A 19 29.23 -9.65 5.76
N GLY A 20 28.15 -9.44 6.52
CA GLY A 20 27.53 -8.13 6.70
C GLY A 20 26.36 -7.91 5.74
N GLY A 21 25.44 -7.02 6.13
CA GLY A 21 24.21 -6.78 5.37
C GLY A 21 24.44 -6.11 4.01
N TYR A 22 25.37 -5.15 3.92
CA TYR A 22 25.66 -4.46 2.67
C TYR A 22 26.38 -5.36 1.66
N GLU A 23 27.29 -6.20 2.15
CA GLU A 23 27.99 -7.20 1.35
C GLU A 23 27.03 -8.29 0.86
N ALA A 24 26.14 -8.77 1.74
CA ALA A 24 25.09 -9.73 1.38
C ALA A 24 24.10 -9.16 0.35
N GLU A 25 23.67 -7.91 0.50
CA GLU A 25 22.84 -7.21 -0.50
C GLU A 25 23.56 -7.15 -1.86
N SER A 26 24.85 -6.79 -1.86
CA SER A 26 25.63 -6.73 -3.11
C SER A 26 25.80 -8.10 -3.77
N GLU A 27 25.99 -9.16 -2.99
CA GLU A 27 26.08 -10.54 -3.52
C GLU A 27 24.73 -11.04 -4.03
N ALA A 28 23.63 -10.66 -3.38
CA ALA A 28 22.26 -11.05 -3.74
C ALA A 28 21.57 -10.09 -4.72
N ALA A 29 22.28 -9.11 -5.27
CA ALA A 29 21.70 -8.05 -6.10
C ALA A 29 20.85 -8.57 -7.28
N ASP A 30 21.33 -9.62 -7.96
CA ASP A 30 20.60 -10.25 -9.06
C ASP A 30 19.32 -10.95 -8.58
N GLU A 31 19.36 -11.61 -7.42
CA GLU A 31 18.18 -12.27 -6.83
C GLU A 31 17.13 -11.25 -6.38
N ILE A 32 17.58 -10.15 -5.77
CA ILE A 32 16.72 -9.02 -5.39
C ILE A 32 16.06 -8.44 -6.64
N ALA A 33 16.81 -8.17 -7.71
CA ALA A 33 16.26 -7.65 -8.97
C ALA A 33 15.21 -8.60 -9.57
N ILE A 34 15.46 -9.92 -9.53
CA ILE A 34 14.50 -10.94 -9.96
C ILE A 34 13.22 -10.91 -9.13
N ALA A 35 13.29 -10.65 -7.82
CA ALA A 35 12.12 -10.54 -6.96
C ALA A 35 11.17 -9.40 -7.40
N TYR A 36 11.71 -8.23 -7.77
CA TYR A 36 10.93 -7.12 -8.33
C TYR A 36 10.20 -7.54 -9.63
N GLU A 37 10.90 -8.23 -10.53
CA GLU A 37 10.34 -8.74 -11.78
C GLU A 37 9.25 -9.81 -11.58
N HIS A 38 9.41 -10.69 -10.59
CA HIS A 38 8.40 -11.69 -10.26
C HIS A 38 7.13 -11.06 -9.70
N VAL A 39 7.27 -10.11 -8.76
CA VAL A 39 6.11 -9.38 -8.21
C VAL A 39 5.43 -8.54 -9.28
N SER A 40 6.18 -7.89 -10.16
CA SER A 40 5.59 -7.09 -11.23
C SER A 40 4.75 -7.94 -12.19
N ARG A 41 5.22 -9.14 -12.55
CA ARG A 41 4.45 -10.09 -13.37
C ARG A 41 3.20 -10.57 -12.68
N LEU A 42 3.28 -10.87 -11.38
CA LEU A 42 2.11 -11.27 -10.58
C LEU A 42 1.03 -10.19 -10.57
N LEU A 43 1.42 -8.92 -10.47
CA LEU A 43 0.52 -7.77 -10.41
C LEU A 43 0.17 -7.17 -11.79
N GLY A 44 0.71 -7.71 -12.88
CA GLY A 44 0.47 -7.19 -14.23
C GLY A 44 1.06 -5.78 -14.48
N THR A 45 2.20 -5.46 -13.87
CA THR A 45 2.88 -4.17 -13.95
C THR A 45 4.38 -4.32 -14.28
N THR A 46 5.15 -3.24 -14.21
CA THR A 46 6.61 -3.23 -14.42
C THR A 46 7.36 -3.18 -13.08
N ALA A 47 8.60 -3.69 -13.04
CA ALA A 47 9.43 -3.64 -11.83
C ALA A 47 9.63 -2.21 -11.30
N PHE A 48 9.67 -1.20 -12.20
CA PHE A 48 9.74 0.22 -11.84
C PHE A 48 8.56 0.69 -10.97
N ASN A 49 7.41 0.04 -11.06
CA ASN A 49 6.22 0.37 -10.27
C ASN A 49 6.14 -0.41 -8.93
N ILE A 50 7.15 -1.20 -8.59
CA ILE A 50 7.19 -2.00 -7.36
C ILE A 50 8.13 -1.31 -6.35
N ALA A 51 7.67 -1.21 -5.11
CA ALA A 51 8.47 -0.81 -3.97
C ALA A 51 8.19 -1.77 -2.81
N PHE A 52 9.23 -2.49 -2.35
CA PHE A 52 9.10 -3.34 -1.17
C PHE A 52 9.06 -2.51 0.12
N SER A 53 8.24 -2.94 1.06
CA SER A 53 8.22 -2.41 2.42
C SER A 53 7.96 -3.55 3.41
N GLU A 54 8.19 -3.28 4.69
CA GLU A 54 8.06 -4.25 5.78
C GLU A 54 6.66 -4.88 5.91
N HIS A 55 5.59 -4.12 5.64
CA HIS A 55 4.21 -4.60 5.75
C HIS A 55 3.20 -3.63 5.13
N ALA A 56 1.97 -4.10 4.90
CA ALA A 56 0.89 -3.34 4.24
C ALA A 56 0.64 -1.94 4.84
N THR A 57 0.64 -1.78 6.17
CA THR A 57 0.45 -0.48 6.82
C THR A 57 1.57 0.52 6.48
N ALA A 58 2.82 0.07 6.37
CA ALA A 58 3.96 0.94 6.06
C ALA A 58 3.92 1.35 4.60
N SER A 59 3.63 0.40 3.69
CA SER A 59 3.37 0.70 2.28
C SER A 59 2.27 1.75 2.13
N PHE A 60 1.15 1.60 2.84
CA PHE A 60 0.03 2.51 2.73
C PHE A 60 0.37 3.90 3.25
N VAL A 61 1.02 4.00 4.41
CA VAL A 61 1.50 5.29 4.96
C VAL A 61 2.48 5.98 4.02
N ALA A 62 3.43 5.24 3.43
CA ALA A 62 4.39 5.79 2.47
C ALA A 62 3.67 6.34 1.23
N ALA A 63 2.71 5.59 0.68
CA ALA A 63 1.91 6.02 -0.45
C ALA A 63 1.12 7.30 -0.14
N LEU A 64 0.40 7.34 0.99
CA LEU A 64 -0.36 8.52 1.42
C LEU A 64 0.54 9.74 1.64
N SER A 65 1.72 9.55 2.21
CA SER A 65 2.67 10.63 2.51
C SER A 65 3.30 11.24 1.26
N SER A 66 3.24 10.54 0.12
CA SER A 66 3.73 11.05 -1.16
C SER A 66 2.76 12.06 -1.82
N ILE A 67 1.51 12.12 -1.36
CA ILE A 67 0.50 13.02 -1.91
C ILE A 67 0.60 14.38 -1.21
N PRO A 68 0.80 15.50 -1.95
CA PRO A 68 0.87 16.83 -1.36
C PRO A 68 -0.55 17.34 -1.05
N PHE A 69 -1.11 16.87 0.07
CA PHE A 69 -2.42 17.31 0.55
C PHE A 69 -2.41 18.77 1.00
N VAL A 70 -3.50 19.48 0.70
CA VAL A 70 -3.77 20.82 1.19
C VAL A 70 -5.13 20.87 1.91
N PRO A 71 -5.35 21.87 2.79
CA PRO A 71 -6.64 22.03 3.47
C PRO A 71 -7.80 22.08 2.47
N GLY A 72 -8.85 21.29 2.74
CA GLY A 72 -10.02 21.17 1.88
C GLY A 72 -9.94 20.07 0.81
N ASP A 73 -8.78 19.42 0.59
CA ASP A 73 -8.72 18.23 -0.26
C ASP A 73 -9.63 17.13 0.28
N VAL A 74 -10.24 16.35 -0.61
CA VAL A 74 -11.13 15.24 -0.25
C VAL A 74 -10.40 13.90 -0.39
N VAL A 75 -10.46 13.09 0.67
CA VAL A 75 -10.13 11.66 0.68
C VAL A 75 -11.43 10.87 0.69
N LEU A 76 -11.71 10.15 -0.39
CA LEU A 76 -12.87 9.27 -0.50
C LEU A 76 -12.46 7.84 -0.19
N THR A 77 -13.15 7.20 0.74
CA THR A 77 -12.90 5.81 1.15
C THR A 77 -14.20 5.06 1.42
N THR A 78 -14.14 3.85 1.97
CA THR A 78 -15.32 3.04 2.34
C THR A 78 -15.41 2.87 3.86
N VAL A 79 -16.57 2.42 4.35
CA VAL A 79 -16.73 2.04 5.76
C VAL A 79 -16.04 0.71 6.10
N ASN A 80 -15.81 -0.15 5.10
CA ASN A 80 -15.26 -1.51 5.26
C ASN A 80 -13.74 -1.57 5.20
N ASP A 81 -13.06 -0.42 5.19
CA ASP A 81 -11.61 -0.38 5.13
C ASP A 81 -10.96 -0.90 6.42
N TYR A 82 -9.74 -1.39 6.30
CA TYR A 82 -8.98 -1.90 7.43
C TYR A 82 -8.72 -0.80 8.46
N VAL A 83 -8.75 -1.14 9.75
CA VAL A 83 -8.70 -0.14 10.84
C VAL A 83 -7.46 0.75 10.79
N SER A 84 -6.29 0.20 10.41
CA SER A 84 -5.09 1.04 10.29
C SER A 84 -5.22 2.10 9.21
N ASN A 85 -5.90 1.83 8.09
CA ASN A 85 -6.16 2.81 7.04
C ASN A 85 -7.06 3.94 7.55
N GLN A 86 -8.10 3.61 8.32
CA GLN A 86 -8.99 4.59 8.94
C GLN A 86 -8.25 5.54 9.90
N ILE A 87 -7.31 5.01 10.69
CA ILE A 87 -6.45 5.82 11.58
C ILE A 87 -5.60 6.79 10.75
N GLN A 88 -5.06 6.35 9.61
CA GLN A 88 -4.28 7.23 8.74
C GLN A 88 -5.11 8.37 8.16
N TYR A 89 -6.35 8.11 7.71
CA TYR A 89 -7.21 9.18 7.21
C TYR A 89 -7.54 10.22 8.29
N LEU A 90 -7.77 9.78 9.53
CA LEU A 90 -7.98 10.70 10.67
C LEU A 90 -6.74 11.54 10.95
N ALA A 91 -5.54 10.95 10.90
CA ALA A 91 -4.28 11.66 11.07
C ALA A 91 -4.09 12.71 9.95
N LEU A 92 -4.40 12.37 8.70
CA LEU A 92 -4.37 13.31 7.58
C LEU A 92 -5.36 14.46 7.78
N ALA A 93 -6.59 14.18 8.21
CA ALA A 93 -7.60 15.19 8.48
C ALA A 93 -7.14 16.19 9.55
N GLN A 94 -6.56 15.69 10.65
CA GLN A 94 -6.05 16.53 11.73
C GLN A 94 -4.83 17.36 11.32
N ARG A 95 -3.91 16.78 10.53
CA ARG A 95 -2.63 17.42 10.20
C ARG A 95 -2.71 18.38 9.01
N PHE A 96 -3.52 18.03 8.01
CA PHE A 96 -3.58 18.75 6.74
C PHE A 96 -4.95 19.37 6.46
N GLY A 97 -5.96 19.14 7.29
CA GLY A 97 -7.30 19.71 7.08
C GLY A 97 -8.04 19.11 5.89
N VAL A 98 -7.74 17.85 5.53
CA VAL A 98 -8.48 17.13 4.48
C VAL A 98 -9.84 16.66 4.98
N GLN A 99 -10.80 16.56 4.07
CA GLN A 99 -12.12 16.01 4.33
C GLN A 99 -12.12 14.51 4.02
N VAL A 100 -12.45 13.69 5.01
CA VAL A 100 -12.58 12.24 4.83
C VAL A 100 -14.05 11.90 4.61
N VAL A 101 -14.37 11.43 3.40
CA VAL A 101 -15.72 11.02 2.99
C VAL A 101 -15.75 9.51 2.85
N ARG A 102 -16.78 8.88 3.40
CA ARG A 102 -16.97 7.42 3.30
C ARG A 102 -18.16 7.15 2.39
N ALA A 103 -17.92 6.38 1.33
CA ALA A 103 -18.97 5.87 0.46
C ALA A 103 -19.88 4.92 1.25
N PRO A 104 -21.20 4.96 1.01
CA PRO A 104 -22.15 4.08 1.67
C PRO A 104 -21.96 2.62 1.21
N GLU A 105 -22.50 1.71 2.01
CA GLU A 105 -22.57 0.30 1.64
C GLU A 105 -23.80 0.00 0.80
N ALA A 106 -23.66 -0.95 -0.12
CA ALA A 106 -24.79 -1.55 -0.80
C ALA A 106 -25.57 -2.47 0.15
N PRO A 107 -26.90 -2.65 -0.03
CA PRO A 107 -27.71 -3.57 0.79
C PRO A 107 -27.20 -5.02 0.81
N GLU A 108 -26.55 -5.46 -0.27
CA GLU A 108 -25.92 -6.78 -0.42
C GLU A 108 -24.55 -6.91 0.29
N GLY A 109 -24.04 -5.82 0.86
CA GLY A 109 -22.70 -5.72 1.43
C GLY A 109 -21.66 -5.26 0.42
N GLY A 110 -20.58 -4.66 0.92
CA GLY A 110 -19.58 -4.00 0.07
C GLY A 110 -19.98 -2.56 -0.28
N VAL A 111 -19.16 -1.91 -1.11
CA VAL A 111 -19.38 -0.49 -1.46
C VAL A 111 -20.50 -0.33 -2.47
N ASP A 112 -21.37 0.66 -2.28
CA ASP A 112 -22.34 1.05 -3.29
C ASP A 112 -21.61 1.72 -4.47
N LEU A 113 -21.59 1.01 -5.61
CA LEU A 113 -20.88 1.43 -6.82
C LEU A 113 -21.48 2.68 -7.47
N VAL A 114 -22.80 2.85 -7.39
CA VAL A 114 -23.48 4.02 -7.98
C VAL A 114 -23.17 5.26 -7.15
N GLU A 115 -23.22 5.13 -5.83
CA GLU A 115 -22.94 6.24 -4.93
C GLU A 115 -21.45 6.61 -4.91
N ILE A 116 -20.51 5.65 -4.93
CA ILE A 116 -19.08 5.99 -4.97
C ILE A 116 -18.72 6.69 -6.29
N GLU A 117 -19.27 6.28 -7.43
CA GLU A 117 -19.09 6.95 -8.72
C GLU A 117 -19.64 8.39 -8.67
N ALA A 118 -20.86 8.57 -8.16
CA ALA A 118 -21.46 9.89 -8.00
C ALA A 118 -20.63 10.80 -7.07
N LEU A 119 -20.08 10.26 -5.98
CA LEU A 119 -19.19 10.97 -5.06
C LEU A 119 -17.88 11.37 -5.74
N ILE A 120 -17.25 10.50 -6.53
CA ILE A 120 -16.04 10.82 -7.30
C ILE A 120 -16.30 11.99 -8.23
N HIS A 121 -17.40 11.96 -8.99
CA HIS A 121 -17.73 13.03 -9.93
C HIS A 121 -18.05 14.35 -9.23
N ARG A 122 -18.82 14.32 -8.14
CA ARG A 122 -19.26 15.51 -7.41
C ARG A 122 -18.14 16.16 -6.58
N LEU A 123 -17.34 15.36 -5.91
CA LEU A 123 -16.36 15.85 -4.93
C LEU A 123 -14.94 15.97 -5.49
N ARG A 124 -14.65 15.29 -6.61
CA ARG A 124 -13.33 15.30 -7.27
C ARG A 124 -12.19 15.01 -6.27
N PRO A 125 -12.25 13.86 -5.56
CA PRO A 125 -11.33 13.57 -4.48
C PRO A 125 -9.87 13.53 -4.96
N LYS A 126 -8.97 14.01 -4.11
CA LYS A 126 -7.53 13.95 -4.31
C LYS A 126 -7.03 12.50 -4.22
N LEU A 127 -7.71 11.68 -3.42
CA LEU A 127 -7.43 10.27 -3.20
C LEU A 127 -8.73 9.49 -3.10
N VAL A 128 -8.80 8.36 -3.80
CA VAL A 128 -9.80 7.31 -3.58
C VAL A 128 -9.06 6.07 -3.06
N ALA A 129 -9.47 5.55 -1.91
CA ALA A 129 -8.86 4.39 -1.29
C ALA A 129 -9.93 3.38 -0.85
N VAL A 130 -9.85 2.17 -1.39
CA VAL A 130 -10.82 1.09 -1.16
C VAL A 130 -10.08 -0.20 -0.81
N THR A 131 -10.68 -1.04 0.02
CA THR A 131 -10.18 -2.40 0.24
C THR A 131 -10.51 -3.28 -0.97
N HIS A 132 -9.60 -4.20 -1.29
CA HIS A 132 -9.82 -5.26 -2.28
C HIS A 132 -10.76 -6.34 -1.73
#